data_AF-A0A920VUC0-F1
#
_entry.id   AF-A0A920VUC0-F1
#
_cell.length_a   1.000
_cell.length_b   1.000
_cell.length_c   1.000
_cell.angle_alpha   90.00
_cell.angle_beta   90.00
_cell.angle_gamma   90.00
#
_symmetry.space_group_name_H-M   'P 1'
#
loop_
_entity.id
_entity.type
_entity.pdbx_description
1 polymer ?
#
loop_
_entity_poly.entity_id
_entity_poly.type
_entity_poly.pdbx_seq_one_letter_code
_entity_poly.pdbx_strand_id
1 'polypeptide(L)'
;MRNDAFIHLESLLNSHDDPAIAMGDFNVTSEEETELGTFKDQSKIWYVSHQQGCKECAGTYYYKPKDDWSFLDAILVSKGRGVSFNTNSIDVLINQSNAFRDSSKPKGFDAVSMEGVSDHFPVIAKVNFSD
;
A
#
# COMPACT_ATOMS: atom_id res chain seq x y z
N MET A 1 -8.01 16.79 -5.31
CA MET A 1 -8.62 15.46 -5.57
C MET A 1 -8.14 14.40 -4.58
N ARG A 2 -6.88 13.93 -4.61
CA ARG A 2 -6.41 12.88 -3.66
C ARG A 2 -6.40 13.33 -2.20
N ASN A 3 -5.93 14.55 -1.93
CA ASN A 3 -6.02 15.13 -0.59
C ASN A 3 -7.49 15.19 -0.09
N ASP A 4 -8.43 15.57 -0.96
CA ASP A 4 -9.86 15.59 -0.61
C ASP A 4 -10.40 14.19 -0.33
N ALA A 5 -9.91 13.18 -1.05
CA ALA A 5 -10.24 11.78 -0.80
C ALA A 5 -9.72 11.29 0.56
N PHE A 6 -8.51 11.69 0.97
CA PHE A 6 -8.00 11.41 2.31
C PHE A 6 -8.82 12.13 3.39
N ILE A 7 -9.14 13.41 3.21
CA ILE A 7 -10.03 14.14 4.13
C ILE A 7 -11.39 13.43 4.27
N HIS A 8 -11.93 12.92 3.17
CA HIS A 8 -13.18 12.15 3.21
C HIS A 8 -13.01 10.82 3.95
N LEU A 9 -11.92 10.09 3.71
CA LEU A 9 -11.60 8.85 4.43
C LEU A 9 -11.47 9.09 5.95
N GLU A 10 -10.84 10.20 6.34
CA GLU A 10 -10.73 10.61 7.75
C GLU A 10 -12.09 10.95 8.34
N SER A 11 -12.95 11.65 7.59
CA SER A 11 -14.32 11.92 8.02
C SER A 11 -15.12 10.64 8.22
N LEU A 12 -14.93 9.62 7.37
CA LEU A 12 -15.56 8.31 7.52
C LEU A 12 -15.06 7.62 8.78
N LEU A 13 -13.74 7.56 8.98
CA LEU A 13 -13.14 6.99 10.20
C LEU A 13 -13.71 7.69 11.45
N ASN A 14 -13.80 9.01 11.46
CA ASN A 14 -14.27 9.78 12.61
C ASN A 14 -15.80 9.70 12.84
N SER A 15 -16.56 9.10 11.92
CA SER A 15 -18.02 8.93 12.08
C SER A 15 -18.40 7.74 12.98
N HIS A 16 -17.44 6.92 13.37
CA HIS A 16 -17.62 5.74 14.22
C HIS A 16 -16.35 5.47 15.04
N ASP A 17 -16.43 4.58 16.03
CA ASP A 17 -15.28 4.17 16.87
C ASP A 17 -14.79 2.73 16.58
N ASP A 18 -15.48 2.01 15.69
CA ASP A 18 -15.14 0.63 15.36
C ASP A 18 -13.72 0.48 14.77
N PRO A 19 -13.07 -0.69 14.96
CA PRO A 19 -11.86 -1.05 14.25
C PRO A 19 -12.02 -0.88 12.74
N ALA A 20 -11.11 -0.15 12.08
CA ALA A 20 -11.19 0.13 10.65
C ALA A 20 -9.90 -0.22 9.92
N ILE A 21 -10.07 -0.69 8.69
CA ILE A 21 -8.98 -0.94 7.74
C ILE A 21 -9.38 -0.34 6.40
N ALA A 22 -8.52 0.48 5.82
CA ALA A 22 -8.64 0.96 4.45
C ALA A 22 -7.48 0.39 3.62
N MET A 23 -7.76 -0.14 2.43
CA MET A 23 -6.75 -0.78 1.59
C MET A 23 -7.07 -0.64 0.11
N GLY A 24 -6.04 -0.49 -0.70
CA GLY A 24 -6.14 -0.33 -2.15
C GLY A 24 -5.08 0.60 -2.69
N ASP A 25 -5.25 1.01 -3.94
CA ASP A 25 -4.40 1.99 -4.62
C ASP A 25 -4.77 3.42 -4.19
N PHE A 26 -3.92 4.01 -3.36
CA PHE A 26 -4.02 5.40 -2.91
C PHE A 26 -3.39 6.40 -3.90
N ASN A 27 -2.69 5.94 -4.93
CA ASN A 27 -2.03 6.76 -5.95
C ASN A 27 -1.05 7.81 -5.38
N VAL A 28 -0.44 7.53 -4.21
CA VAL A 28 0.60 8.39 -3.63
C VAL A 28 1.95 7.95 -4.18
N THR A 29 2.52 8.78 -5.04
CA THR A 29 3.85 8.51 -5.61
C THR A 29 4.95 8.75 -4.57
N SER A 30 6.12 8.16 -4.80
CA SER A 30 7.36 8.46 -4.06
C SER A 30 7.74 9.94 -4.07
N GLU A 31 7.54 10.61 -5.21
CA GLU A 31 7.74 12.05 -5.38
C GLU A 31 6.79 12.84 -4.48
N GLU A 32 5.49 12.53 -4.51
CA GLU A 32 4.50 13.14 -3.62
C GLU A 32 4.79 12.88 -2.14
N GLU A 33 5.16 11.66 -1.78
CA GLU A 33 5.54 11.34 -0.40
C GLU A 33 6.76 12.15 0.04
N THR A 34 7.72 12.35 -0.86
CA THR A 34 8.92 13.15 -0.58
C THR A 34 8.59 14.64 -0.41
N GLU A 35 7.74 15.19 -1.27
CA GLU A 35 7.41 16.61 -1.29
C GLU A 35 6.38 17.01 -0.24
N LEU A 36 5.35 16.20 -0.05
CA LEU A 36 4.18 16.51 0.78
C LEU A 36 4.10 15.65 2.04
N GLY A 37 4.74 14.49 2.07
CA GLY A 37 4.64 13.55 3.20
C GLY A 37 3.23 12.98 3.38
N THR A 38 2.50 12.71 2.30
CA THR A 38 1.09 12.30 2.34
C THR A 38 0.86 11.09 3.27
N PHE A 39 1.60 9.99 3.12
CA PHE A 39 1.51 8.84 4.02
C PHE A 39 2.07 9.14 5.40
N LYS A 40 3.15 9.92 5.52
CA LYS A 40 3.65 10.38 6.82
C LYS A 40 2.57 11.13 7.62
N ASP A 41 1.77 11.95 6.95
CA ASP A 41 0.65 12.67 7.55
C ASP A 41 -0.50 11.73 7.90
N GLN A 42 -0.89 10.82 6.99
CA GLN A 42 -1.88 9.77 7.29
C GLN A 42 -1.44 8.90 8.47
N SER A 43 -0.13 8.71 8.64
CA SER A 43 0.46 7.99 9.77
C SER A 43 0.22 8.64 11.14
N LYS A 44 -0.37 9.84 11.23
CA LYS A 44 -0.79 10.42 12.51
C LYS A 44 -1.98 9.64 13.11
N ILE A 45 -2.87 9.14 12.27
CA ILE A 45 -4.15 8.49 12.65
C ILE A 45 -4.24 7.02 12.21
N TRP A 46 -3.48 6.64 11.18
CA TRP A 46 -3.38 5.28 10.66
C TRP A 46 -2.01 4.67 10.96
N TYR A 47 -1.93 3.36 11.07
CA TYR A 47 -0.72 2.61 10.77
C TYR A 47 -0.68 2.36 9.26
N VAL A 48 0.38 2.80 8.57
CA VAL A 48 0.58 2.60 7.13
C VAL A 48 1.50 1.40 6.89
N SER A 49 1.07 0.41 6.09
CA SER A 49 1.76 -0.89 5.92
C SER A 49 3.27 -0.77 5.68
N HIS A 50 3.69 -0.11 4.61
CA HIS A 50 5.11 0.01 4.22
C HIS A 50 5.93 0.91 5.16
N GLN A 51 5.28 1.70 6.04
CA GLN A 51 5.97 2.44 7.10
C GLN A 51 6.12 1.61 8.39
N GLN A 52 5.27 0.59 8.58
CA GLN A 52 5.33 -0.31 9.75
C GLN A 52 6.18 -1.56 9.51
N GLY A 53 6.24 -2.04 8.27
CA GLY A 53 6.94 -3.28 7.89
C GLY A 53 7.40 -3.27 6.44
N CYS A 54 8.06 -4.35 6.02
CA CYS A 54 8.75 -4.48 4.74
C CYS A 54 9.62 -3.27 4.32
N LYS A 55 10.56 -2.87 5.19
CA LYS A 55 11.49 -1.75 4.90
C LYS A 55 12.35 -1.95 3.66
N GLU A 56 12.57 -3.20 3.28
CA GLU A 56 13.35 -3.59 2.10
C GLU A 56 12.49 -3.72 0.83
N CYS A 57 11.15 -3.61 0.93
CA CYS A 57 10.28 -3.62 -0.24
C CYS A 57 10.49 -2.33 -1.04
N ALA A 58 10.72 -2.46 -2.35
CA ALA A 58 10.93 -1.31 -3.22
C ALA A 58 9.65 -0.49 -3.43
N GLY A 59 8.50 -1.17 -3.59
CA GLY A 59 7.20 -0.54 -3.86
C GLY A 59 6.22 -1.54 -4.48
N THR A 60 5.03 -1.06 -4.82
CA THR A 60 4.00 -1.86 -5.50
C THR A 60 3.94 -1.58 -6.99
N TYR A 61 4.41 -0.41 -7.41
CA TYR A 61 4.43 0.02 -8.80
C TYR A 61 5.82 0.54 -9.18
N TYR A 62 6.28 0.20 -10.38
CA TYR A 62 7.54 0.67 -10.94
C TYR A 62 7.30 1.61 -12.12
N TYR A 63 7.73 2.87 -11.98
CA TYR A 63 7.61 3.88 -13.01
C TYR A 63 8.89 3.98 -13.86
N LYS A 64 8.87 3.27 -14.99
CA LYS A 64 10.02 3.16 -15.91
C LYS A 64 10.65 4.50 -16.35
N PRO A 65 9.89 5.57 -16.68
CA PRO A 65 10.49 6.81 -17.15
C PRO A 65 11.41 7.51 -16.15
N LYS A 66 11.19 7.31 -14.84
CA LYS A 66 12.05 7.87 -13.77
C LYS A 66 12.92 6.82 -13.07
N ASP A 67 12.84 5.55 -13.49
CA ASP A 67 13.48 4.41 -12.82
C ASP A 67 13.19 4.36 -11.31
N ASP A 68 11.93 4.56 -10.94
CA ASP A 68 11.52 4.77 -9.55
C ASP A 68 10.39 3.85 -9.12
N TRP A 69 10.32 3.58 -7.83
CA TRP A 69 9.30 2.74 -7.21
C TRP A 69 8.39 3.58 -6.31
N SER A 70 7.10 3.22 -6.29
CA SER A 70 6.12 3.84 -5.40
C SER A 70 5.26 2.78 -4.73
N PHE A 71 4.87 3.05 -3.48
CA PHE A 71 3.79 2.33 -2.82
C PHE A 71 2.47 3.01 -3.16
N LEU A 72 1.97 2.76 -4.37
CA LEU A 72 0.64 3.23 -4.76
C LEU A 72 -0.42 2.49 -3.95
N ASP A 73 -0.25 1.17 -3.81
CA ASP A 73 -1.06 0.32 -2.96
C ASP A 73 -0.55 0.31 -1.52
N ALA A 74 -1.46 0.50 -0.57
CA ALA A 74 -1.15 0.44 0.85
C ALA A 74 -2.30 -0.19 1.64
N ILE A 75 -1.99 -0.63 2.86
CA ILE A 75 -2.99 -1.01 3.86
C ILE A 75 -2.84 -0.03 5.02
N LEU A 76 -3.95 0.58 5.42
CA LEU A 76 -4.07 1.52 6.52
C LEU A 76 -4.91 0.89 7.63
N VAL A 77 -4.36 0.79 8.85
CA VAL A 77 -5.05 0.23 10.03
C VAL A 77 -5.28 1.32 11.05
N SER A 78 -6.53 1.52 11.49
CA SER A 78 -6.89 2.63 12.39
C SER A 78 -6.18 2.51 13.73
N LYS A 79 -5.53 3.58 14.19
CA LYS A 79 -4.85 3.60 15.49
C LYS A 79 -5.84 3.69 16.64
N GLY A 80 -5.53 3.02 17.75
CA GLY A 80 -6.28 3.16 18.99
C GLY A 80 -7.68 2.56 18.99
N ARG A 81 -8.03 1.73 17.98
CA ARG A 81 -9.36 1.14 17.82
C ARG A 81 -9.36 -0.39 17.88
N GLY A 82 -8.53 -0.97 18.74
CA GLY A 82 -8.50 -2.43 18.94
C GLY A 82 -8.07 -3.25 17.72
N VAL A 83 -7.40 -2.64 16.73
CA VAL A 83 -6.81 -3.35 15.58
C VAL A 83 -5.36 -2.90 15.37
N SER A 84 -4.49 -3.84 15.04
CA SER A 84 -3.06 -3.57 14.82
C SER A 84 -2.47 -4.53 13.78
N PHE A 85 -1.36 -4.14 13.16
CA PHE A 85 -0.61 -5.06 12.30
C PHE A 85 0.15 -6.11 13.12
N ASN A 86 0.22 -7.32 12.59
CA ASN A 86 1.40 -8.16 12.81
C ASN A 86 2.50 -7.68 11.85
N THR A 87 3.40 -6.83 12.33
CA THR A 87 4.38 -6.11 11.49
C THR A 87 5.28 -7.04 10.66
N ASN A 88 5.61 -8.22 11.18
CA ASN A 88 6.45 -9.21 10.48
C ASN A 88 5.72 -9.94 9.34
N SER A 89 4.40 -9.74 9.20
CA SER A 89 3.60 -10.33 8.12
C SER A 89 3.36 -9.37 6.95
N ILE A 90 3.83 -8.13 7.05
CA ILE A 90 3.69 -7.12 6.01
C ILE A 90 4.73 -7.41 4.92
N ASP A 91 4.27 -7.59 3.69
CA ASP A 91 5.14 -7.86 2.54
C ASP A 91 4.48 -7.40 1.23
N VAL A 92 5.30 -7.22 0.19
CA VAL A 92 4.86 -7.12 -1.20
C VAL A 92 5.06 -8.49 -1.83
N LEU A 93 3.96 -9.18 -2.14
CA LEU A 93 4.01 -10.57 -2.57
C LEU A 93 4.47 -10.66 -4.03
N ILE A 94 5.75 -11.01 -4.21
CA ILE A 94 6.40 -11.16 -5.51
C ILE A 94 6.66 -12.65 -5.79
N ASN A 95 6.27 -13.12 -6.97
CA ASN A 95 6.51 -14.49 -7.41
C ASN A 95 6.63 -14.57 -8.95
N GLN A 96 6.84 -15.77 -9.48
CA GLN A 96 7.09 -15.98 -10.91
C GLN A 96 5.87 -15.70 -11.82
N SER A 97 4.65 -15.67 -11.30
CA SER A 97 3.46 -15.34 -12.09
C SER A 97 3.24 -13.84 -12.24
N ASN A 98 3.68 -13.04 -11.27
CA ASN A 98 3.45 -11.59 -11.25
C ASN A 98 4.69 -10.73 -11.50
N ALA A 99 5.89 -11.32 -11.62
CA ALA A 99 7.12 -10.57 -11.88
C ALA A 99 7.92 -11.10 -13.07
N PHE A 100 8.60 -10.19 -13.77
CA PHE A 100 9.60 -10.57 -14.77
C PHE A 100 10.85 -11.15 -14.09
N ARG A 101 11.35 -12.28 -14.59
CA ARG A 101 12.49 -13.01 -14.00
C ARG A 101 13.80 -12.23 -13.98
N ASP A 102 13.98 -11.34 -14.93
CA ASP A 102 15.23 -10.60 -15.16
C ASP A 102 15.32 -9.29 -14.35
N SER A 103 14.18 -8.69 -14.03
CA SER A 103 14.09 -7.36 -13.45
C SER A 103 13.32 -7.30 -12.14
N SER A 104 12.62 -8.37 -11.76
CA SER A 104 11.70 -8.42 -10.60
C SER A 104 10.64 -7.32 -10.63
N LYS A 105 10.35 -6.75 -11.80
CA LYS A 105 9.32 -5.72 -12.02
C LYS A 105 7.95 -6.35 -12.24
N PRO A 106 6.84 -5.63 -11.94
CA PRO A 106 5.50 -6.15 -12.16
C PRO A 106 5.29 -6.59 -13.61
N LYS A 107 4.72 -7.78 -13.76
CA LYS A 107 4.33 -8.36 -15.04
C LYS A 107 2.84 -8.10 -15.24
N GLY A 108 2.55 -7.03 -15.98
CA GLY A 108 1.19 -6.70 -16.41
C GLY A 108 0.51 -7.88 -17.10
N PHE A 109 -0.81 -8.00 -16.90
CA PHE A 109 -1.59 -9.06 -17.53
C PHE A 109 -1.66 -8.87 -19.05
N ASP A 110 -1.27 -9.91 -19.79
CA ASP A 110 -1.39 -9.98 -21.24
C ASP A 110 -2.48 -10.98 -21.61
N ALA A 111 -3.55 -10.48 -22.22
CA ALA A 111 -4.71 -11.29 -22.61
C ALA A 111 -4.44 -12.26 -23.77
N VAL A 112 -3.34 -12.09 -24.51
CA VAL A 112 -2.95 -13.00 -25.61
C VAL A 112 -2.17 -14.19 -25.06
N SER A 113 -1.13 -13.93 -24.27
CA SER A 113 -0.32 -14.98 -23.67
C SER A 113 -0.95 -15.63 -22.43
N MET A 114 -1.96 -14.96 -21.83
CA MET A 114 -2.55 -15.32 -20.54
C MET A 114 -1.52 -15.33 -19.40
N GLU A 115 -0.46 -14.54 -19.54
CA GLU A 115 0.60 -14.40 -18.55
C GLU A 115 0.54 -13.05 -17.83
N GLY A 116 1.20 -12.97 -16.67
CA GLY A 116 1.16 -11.78 -15.82
C GLY A 116 -0.09 -11.74 -14.95
N VAL A 117 -0.15 -10.76 -14.05
CA VAL A 117 -1.28 -10.59 -13.11
C VAL A 117 -1.76 -9.16 -13.10
N SER A 118 -0.84 -8.23 -12.93
CA SER A 118 -1.11 -6.80 -12.83
C SER A 118 0.21 -6.04 -13.01
N ASP A 119 0.14 -4.79 -13.45
CA ASP A 119 1.25 -3.85 -13.40
C ASP A 119 1.54 -3.33 -11.98
N HIS A 120 0.74 -3.75 -11.00
CA HIS A 120 0.95 -3.55 -9.58
C HIS A 120 1.24 -4.88 -8.85
N PHE A 121 2.14 -4.84 -7.88
CA PHE A 121 2.32 -5.93 -6.93
C PHE A 121 1.32 -5.85 -5.77
N PRO A 122 0.77 -6.99 -5.31
CA PRO A 122 -0.12 -7.02 -4.17
C PRO A 122 0.62 -6.80 -2.84
N VAL A 123 0.03 -6.00 -1.95
CA VAL A 123 0.46 -5.86 -0.55
C VAL A 123 -0.31 -6.85 0.31
N ILE A 124 0.39 -7.59 1.17
CA ILE A 124 -0.21 -8.51 2.14
C ILE A 124 0.14 -8.08 3.56
N ALA A 125 -0.79 -8.30 4.48
CA ALA A 125 -0.56 -8.12 5.92
C ALA A 125 -1.57 -8.95 6.71
N LYS A 126 -1.15 -9.45 7.88
CA LYS A 126 -2.06 -9.95 8.92
C LYS A 126 -2.32 -8.85 9.94
N VAL A 127 -3.54 -8.78 10.43
CA VAL A 127 -3.95 -7.89 11.52
C VAL A 127 -4.41 -8.72 12.72
N ASN A 128 -4.25 -8.15 13.90
CA ASN A 128 -4.78 -8.67 15.14
C ASN A 128 -5.88 -7.73 15.62
N PHE A 129 -7.00 -8.31 16.04
CA PHE A 129 -8.05 -7.59 16.75
C PHE A 129 -7.90 -7.90 18.24
N SER A 130 -7.98 -6.87 19.07
CA SER A 130 -8.08 -7.00 20.51
C SER A 130 -9.54 -7.15 20.89
N ASP A 131 -9.84 -8.10 21.78
CA ASP A 131 -11.14 -8.23 22.44
C ASP A 131 -11.40 -7.09 23.43
#